data_AF-A0A925CA84-F1
#
_entry.id   AF-A0A925CA84-F1
#
_cell.length_a   1.000
_cell.length_b   1.000
_cell.length_c   1.000
_cell.angle_alpha   90.00
_cell.angle_beta   90.00
_cell.angle_gamma   90.00
#
_symmetry.space_group_name_H-M   'P 1'
#
loop_
_entity.id
_entity.type
_entity.pdbx_description
1 polymer ?
#
loop_
_entity_poly.entity_id
_entity_poly.type
_entity_poly.pdbx_seq_one_letter_code
_entity_poly.pdbx_strand_id
1 'polypeptide(L)'
;MVPRLRKWYAKRIVNVNVNILVAGMLAATLTTIPVHLTRYLDIHKAWAIMCVSIGADLIFDVVIYYVLHWLANHTPWRRRLRAVKSLKCEACGFDLAGLIPDEHGCIPCPKCSAACNITLLEAVTPKLSFFRDASLVQFERLILSPILYFIVVAVTYGSLKWFGSGRREIATLLGFACGLLVTRTLHPIWMISRGRIDD
;
A
#
# COMPACT_ATOMS: atom_id res chain seq x y z
N MET A 1 -17.21 5.99 22.00
CA MET A 1 -16.44 4.95 21.27
C MET A 1 -15.85 5.45 19.94
N VAL A 2 -16.56 6.30 19.20
CA VAL A 2 -16.17 6.92 17.90
C VAL A 2 -14.80 7.68 17.86
N PRO A 3 -14.36 8.43 18.89
CA PRO A 3 -13.14 9.24 18.76
C PRO A 3 -11.85 8.42 18.70
N ARG A 4 -11.82 7.25 19.35
CA ARG A 4 -10.66 6.34 19.33
C ARG A 4 -10.57 5.62 17.98
N LEU A 5 -11.69 5.19 17.42
CA LEU A 5 -11.74 4.59 16.07
C LEU A 5 -11.18 5.56 15.03
N ARG A 6 -11.59 6.84 15.08
CA ARG A 6 -11.14 7.88 14.14
C ARG A 6 -9.62 8.12 14.21
N LYS A 7 -9.01 8.09 15.40
CA LYS A 7 -7.54 8.21 15.56
C LYS A 7 -6.78 7.02 14.98
N TRP A 8 -7.29 5.80 15.16
CA TRP A 8 -6.70 4.59 14.59
C TRP A 8 -6.86 4.52 13.07
N TYR A 9 -8.03 4.91 12.56
CA TYR A 9 -8.32 5.05 11.14
C TYR A 9 -7.41 6.07 10.48
N ALA A 10 -7.26 7.26 11.07
CA ALA A 10 -6.36 8.30 10.56
C ALA A 10 -4.92 7.78 10.45
N LYS A 11 -4.43 7.05 11.46
CA LYS A 11 -3.04 6.56 11.46
C LYS A 11 -2.81 5.45 10.43
N ARG A 12 -3.77 4.53 10.23
CA ARG A 12 -3.66 3.48 9.19
C ARG A 12 -3.83 4.06 7.78
N ILE A 13 -4.83 4.91 7.55
CA ILE A 13 -5.10 5.54 6.24
C ILE A 13 -3.90 6.38 5.79
N VAL A 14 -3.33 7.20 6.68
CA VAL A 14 -2.16 8.02 6.33
C VAL A 14 -0.97 7.13 5.96
N ASN A 15 -0.69 6.10 6.75
CA ASN A 15 0.45 5.22 6.47
C ASN A 15 0.27 4.44 5.16
N VAL A 16 -0.96 4.03 4.85
CA VAL A 16 -1.30 3.40 3.57
C VAL A 16 -1.14 4.40 2.43
N ASN A 17 -1.77 5.57 2.49
CA ASN A 17 -1.70 6.57 1.43
C ASN A 17 -0.27 7.03 1.13
N VAL A 18 0.55 7.25 2.17
CA VAL A 18 1.95 7.62 2.02
C VAL A 18 2.73 6.49 1.33
N ASN A 19 2.57 5.23 1.76
CA ASN A 19 3.27 4.11 1.15
C ASN A 19 2.90 3.96 -0.34
N ILE A 20 1.62 4.14 -0.67
CA ILE A 20 1.17 4.01 -2.06
C ILE A 20 1.62 5.23 -2.90
N LEU A 21 1.69 6.44 -2.33
CA LEU A 21 2.25 7.61 -3.02
C LEU A 21 3.74 7.41 -3.34
N VAL A 22 4.52 6.96 -2.36
CA VAL A 22 5.94 6.65 -2.53
C VAL A 22 6.14 5.55 -3.57
N ALA A 23 5.32 4.48 -3.51
CA ALA A 23 5.37 3.40 -4.50
C ALA A 23 5.10 3.93 -5.92
N GLY A 24 4.06 4.76 -6.10
CA GLY A 24 3.72 5.31 -7.42
C GLY A 24 4.79 6.27 -7.96
N MET A 25 5.42 7.08 -7.09
CA MET A 25 6.54 7.93 -7.51
C MET A 25 7.78 7.11 -7.90
N LEU A 26 8.07 6.04 -7.17
CA LEU A 26 9.16 5.10 -7.50
C LEU A 26 8.87 4.35 -8.81
N ALA A 27 7.65 3.87 -9.01
CA ALA A 27 7.24 3.20 -10.24
C ALA A 27 7.35 4.16 -11.43
N ALA A 28 6.80 5.37 -11.32
CA ALA A 28 6.89 6.40 -12.37
C ALA A 28 8.34 6.79 -12.70
N THR A 29 9.24 6.77 -11.71
CA THR A 29 10.67 7.02 -11.96
C THR A 29 11.29 5.83 -12.70
N LEU A 30 10.98 4.60 -12.30
CA LEU A 30 11.52 3.38 -12.92
C LEU A 30 10.97 3.13 -14.33
N THR A 31 9.75 3.57 -14.64
CA THR A 31 9.18 3.47 -15.99
C THR A 31 9.87 4.38 -17.01
N THR A 32 10.60 5.42 -16.57
CA THR A 32 11.42 6.21 -17.50
C THR A 32 12.52 5.38 -18.15
N ILE A 33 13.01 4.32 -17.48
CA ILE A 33 14.09 3.45 -17.98
C ILE A 33 13.68 2.74 -19.28
N PRO A 34 12.58 1.97 -19.35
CA PRO A 34 12.18 1.33 -20.60
C PRO A 34 11.80 2.35 -21.69
N VAL A 35 11.30 3.53 -21.33
CA VAL A 35 11.06 4.61 -22.30
C VAL A 35 12.37 5.10 -22.91
N HIS A 36 13.42 5.31 -22.11
CA HIS A 36 14.74 5.66 -22.63
C HIS A 36 15.35 4.51 -23.46
N LEU A 37 15.13 3.26 -23.04
CA LEU A 37 15.61 2.09 -23.78
C LEU A 37 14.92 1.93 -25.15
N THR A 38 13.62 2.18 -25.25
CA THR A 38 12.91 2.14 -26.55
C THR A 38 13.43 3.19 -27.53
N ARG A 39 13.86 4.36 -27.04
CA ARG A 39 14.55 5.37 -27.87
C ARG A 39 15.92 4.90 -28.34
N TYR A 40 16.65 4.17 -27.49
CA TYR A 40 17.95 3.60 -27.86
C TYR A 40 17.82 2.48 -28.93
N LEU A 41 16.69 1.78 -28.94
CA LEU A 41 16.37 0.72 -29.92
C LEU A 41 15.73 1.24 -31.22
N ASP A 42 15.68 2.56 -31.42
CA ASP A 42 15.15 3.22 -32.61
C ASP A 42 13.68 2.87 -32.95
N ILE A 43 12.89 2.55 -31.92
CA ILE A 43 11.47 2.23 -32.08
C ILE A 43 10.66 3.54 -32.12
N HIS A 44 10.39 4.06 -33.31
CA HIS A 44 9.64 5.31 -33.48
C HIS A 44 8.11 5.18 -33.41
N LYS A 45 7.57 3.95 -33.28
CA LYS A 45 6.12 3.73 -33.24
C LYS A 45 5.56 4.23 -31.90
N ALA A 46 4.83 5.34 -31.91
CA ALA A 46 4.26 5.96 -30.71
C ALA A 46 3.40 5.00 -29.88
N TRP A 47 2.63 4.13 -30.54
CA TRP A 47 1.81 3.12 -29.85
C TRP A 47 2.67 2.07 -29.13
N ALA A 48 3.84 1.71 -29.68
CA ALA A 48 4.73 0.73 -29.06
C ALA A 48 5.35 1.31 -27.78
N ILE A 49 5.80 2.58 -27.82
CA ILE A 49 6.31 3.28 -26.64
C ILE A 49 5.20 3.34 -25.57
N MET A 50 3.98 3.70 -25.94
CA MET A 50 2.84 3.76 -25.02
C MET A 50 2.53 2.39 -24.40
N CYS A 51 2.45 1.31 -25.20
CA CYS A 51 2.20 -0.04 -24.70
C CYS A 51 3.31 -0.52 -23.75
N VAL A 52 4.58 -0.25 -24.09
CA VAL A 52 5.72 -0.60 -23.25
C VAL A 52 5.68 0.18 -21.93
N SER A 53 5.39 1.48 -21.96
CA SER A 53 5.25 2.30 -20.74
C SER A 53 4.14 1.80 -19.84
N ILE A 54 2.96 1.51 -20.39
CA ILE A 54 1.80 1.00 -19.63
C ILE A 54 2.13 -0.36 -19.01
N GLY A 55 2.73 -1.26 -19.78
CA GLY A 55 3.12 -2.59 -19.30
C GLY A 55 4.19 -2.50 -18.20
N ALA A 56 5.20 -1.66 -18.39
CA ALA A 56 6.26 -1.46 -17.41
C ALA A 56 5.71 -0.85 -16.11
N ASP A 57 4.82 0.14 -16.20
CA ASP A 57 4.20 0.79 -15.04
C ASP A 57 3.43 -0.23 -14.20
N LEU A 58 2.59 -1.03 -14.85
CA LEU A 58 1.82 -2.09 -14.18
C LEU A 58 2.73 -3.12 -13.48
N ILE A 59 3.80 -3.56 -14.16
CA ILE A 59 4.74 -4.54 -13.60
C ILE A 59 5.48 -3.94 -12.40
N PHE A 60 6.04 -2.73 -12.56
CA PHE A 60 6.81 -2.09 -11.49
C PHE A 60 5.93 -1.76 -10.28
N ASP A 61 4.70 -1.30 -10.47
CA ASP A 61 3.76 -1.06 -9.38
C ASP A 61 3.50 -2.32 -8.55
N VAL A 62 3.26 -3.45 -9.23
CA VAL A 62 3.04 -4.74 -8.57
C VAL A 62 4.31 -5.17 -7.82
N VAL A 63 5.47 -5.15 -8.47
CA VAL A 63 6.75 -5.57 -7.87
C VAL A 63 7.11 -4.71 -6.67
N ILE A 64 7.11 -3.37 -6.81
CA ILE A 64 7.46 -2.43 -5.74
C ILE A 64 6.50 -2.58 -4.57
N TYR A 65 5.20 -2.73 -4.84
CA TYR A 65 4.22 -2.95 -3.78
C TYR A 65 4.53 -4.23 -2.99
N TYR A 66 4.79 -5.36 -3.67
CA TYR A 66 5.14 -6.61 -3.02
C TYR A 66 6.43 -6.47 -2.20
N VAL A 67 7.46 -5.81 -2.74
CA VAL A 67 8.73 -5.58 -2.05
C VAL A 67 8.55 -4.71 -0.81
N LEU A 68 7.89 -3.56 -0.94
CA LEU A 68 7.66 -2.64 0.19
C LEU A 68 6.79 -3.29 1.26
N HIS A 69 5.78 -4.05 0.86
CA HIS A 69 4.91 -4.75 1.80
C HIS A 69 5.62 -5.92 2.48
N TRP A 70 6.43 -6.69 1.75
CA TRP A 70 7.31 -7.72 2.30
C TRP A 70 8.29 -7.13 3.31
N LEU A 71 8.96 -6.02 2.95
CA LEU A 71 9.92 -5.32 3.81
C LEU A 71 9.25 -4.80 5.08
N ALA A 72 8.04 -4.23 4.96
CA ALA A 72 7.26 -3.73 6.09
C ALA A 72 6.77 -4.85 7.03
N ASN A 73 6.60 -6.08 6.52
CA ASN A 73 6.13 -7.20 7.31
C ASN A 73 7.26 -8.07 7.88
N HIS A 74 8.39 -8.18 7.18
CA HIS A 74 9.53 -9.00 7.60
C HIS A 74 10.50 -8.28 8.52
N THR A 75 10.38 -6.95 8.70
CA THR A 75 11.23 -6.21 9.65
C THR A 75 11.02 -6.72 11.08
N PRO A 76 12.04 -7.34 11.72
CA PRO A 76 11.89 -8.14 12.95
C PRO A 76 11.41 -7.31 14.16
N TRP A 77 11.76 -6.03 14.20
CA TRP A 77 11.35 -5.11 15.26
C TRP A 77 9.81 -4.93 15.37
N ARG A 78 9.08 -4.97 14.24
CA ARG A 78 7.61 -4.82 14.24
C ARG A 78 6.85 -6.08 14.69
N ARG A 79 7.45 -7.27 14.55
CA ARG A 79 6.84 -8.53 15.00
C ARG A 79 6.77 -8.58 16.53
N ARG A 80 7.90 -8.26 17.19
CA ARG A 80 7.98 -8.16 18.66
C ARG A 80 6.98 -7.18 19.26
N LEU A 81 6.81 -5.99 18.65
CA LEU A 81 5.88 -4.97 19.16
C LEU A 81 4.38 -5.32 19.01
N ARG A 82 4.02 -6.17 18.03
CA ARG A 82 2.63 -6.58 17.83
C ARG A 82 2.23 -7.73 18.74
N ALA A 83 3.11 -8.70 18.95
CA ALA A 83 2.89 -9.79 19.91
C ALA A 83 2.57 -9.24 21.31
N VAL A 84 3.32 -8.24 21.77
CA VAL A 84 3.13 -7.66 23.11
C VAL A 84 1.80 -6.91 23.27
N LYS A 85 1.17 -6.38 22.21
CA LYS A 85 -0.01 -5.50 22.34
C LYS A 85 -1.35 -6.20 22.51
N SER A 86 -1.45 -7.49 22.19
CA SER A 86 -2.71 -8.24 22.25
C SER A 86 -2.64 -9.45 23.16
N LEU A 87 -1.58 -9.53 23.98
CA LEU A 87 -1.36 -10.69 24.83
C LEU A 87 -2.31 -10.61 26.03
N LYS A 88 -3.30 -11.50 26.07
CA LYS A 88 -4.10 -11.76 27.27
C LYS A 88 -3.62 -13.05 27.88
N CYS A 89 -3.56 -13.10 29.21
CA CYS A 89 -3.27 -14.33 29.93
C CYS A 89 -4.38 -15.36 29.66
N GLU A 90 -4.05 -16.55 29.14
CA GLU A 90 -5.04 -17.61 28.87
C GLU A 90 -5.73 -18.10 30.15
N ALA A 91 -5.03 -18.09 31.29
CA ALA A 91 -5.56 -18.58 32.55
C ALA A 91 -6.61 -17.64 33.18
N CYS A 92 -6.42 -16.31 33.10
CA CYS A 92 -7.27 -15.36 33.83
C CYS A 92 -7.79 -14.17 33.00
N GLY A 93 -7.44 -14.10 31.71
CA GLY A 93 -7.85 -13.04 30.79
C GLY A 93 -7.21 -11.67 31.03
N PHE A 94 -6.25 -11.56 31.95
CA PHE A 94 -5.56 -10.30 32.26
C PHE A 94 -4.77 -9.79 31.05
N ASP A 95 -4.83 -8.48 30.78
CA ASP A 95 -4.10 -7.84 29.69
C ASP A 95 -2.62 -7.70 30.06
N LEU A 96 -1.76 -8.43 29.35
CA LEU A 96 -0.31 -8.42 29.56
C LEU A 96 0.37 -7.34 28.70
N ALA A 97 -0.40 -6.51 27.99
CA ALA A 97 0.16 -5.47 27.13
C ALA A 97 1.02 -4.47 27.92
N GLY A 98 2.28 -4.34 27.51
CA GLY A 98 3.24 -3.41 28.11
C GLY A 98 4.13 -4.03 29.20
N LEU A 99 3.92 -5.29 29.57
CA LEU A 99 4.87 -6.02 30.41
C LEU A 99 6.11 -6.41 29.60
N ILE A 100 7.27 -6.33 30.23
CA ILE A 100 8.56 -6.67 29.60
C ILE A 100 8.77 -8.18 29.80
N PRO A 101 8.97 -8.96 28.73
CA PRO A 101 9.31 -10.37 28.86
C PRO A 101 10.66 -10.55 29.55
N ASP A 102 10.79 -11.64 30.29
CA ASP A 102 12.07 -12.05 30.85
C ASP A 102 13.06 -12.52 29.77
N GLU A 103 14.27 -12.90 30.18
CA GLU A 103 15.32 -13.40 29.31
C GLU A 103 14.95 -14.69 28.55
N HIS A 104 13.93 -15.40 29.02
CA HIS A 104 13.41 -16.62 28.41
C HIS A 104 12.20 -16.37 27.49
N GLY A 105 11.75 -15.11 27.36
CA GLY A 105 10.58 -14.76 26.54
C GLY A 105 9.24 -15.07 27.21
N CYS A 106 9.23 -15.28 28.53
CA CYS A 106 8.04 -15.47 29.34
C CYS A 106 7.58 -14.14 29.95
N ILE A 107 6.27 -13.93 30.03
CA ILE A 107 5.67 -12.83 30.78
C ILE A 107 4.89 -13.43 31.96
N PRO A 108 5.30 -13.19 33.22
CA PRO A 108 4.53 -13.60 34.38
C PRO A 108 3.27 -12.74 34.51
N CYS A 109 2.11 -13.38 34.64
CA CYS A 109 0.86 -12.66 34.87
C CYS A 109 0.81 -12.12 36.31
N PRO A 110 0.67 -10.81 36.54
CA PRO A 110 0.65 -10.24 37.90
C PRO A 110 -0.59 -10.65 38.70
N LYS A 111 -1.64 -11.16 38.04
CA LYS A 111 -2.91 -11.52 38.68
C LYS A 111 -2.96 -12.98 39.14
N CYS A 112 -2.38 -13.91 38.39
CA CYS A 112 -2.50 -15.36 38.63
C CYS A 112 -1.16 -16.10 38.63
N SER A 113 -0.05 -15.40 38.42
CA SER A 113 1.31 -15.96 38.35
C SER A 113 1.56 -16.98 37.23
N ALA A 114 0.60 -17.20 36.33
CA ALA A 114 0.82 -18.02 35.14
C ALA A 114 1.87 -17.37 34.24
N ALA A 115 2.83 -18.15 33.76
CA ALA A 115 3.83 -17.71 32.79
C ALA A 115 3.31 -17.93 31.36
N CYS A 116 3.15 -16.84 30.60
CA CYS A 116 2.79 -16.92 29.18
C CYS A 116 4.06 -16.92 28.34
N ASN A 117 4.29 -17.97 27.55
CA ASN A 117 5.41 -18.01 26.60
C ASN A 117 5.01 -17.38 25.27
N ILE A 118 5.64 -16.25 24.92
CA ILE A 118 5.32 -15.48 23.71
C ILE A 118 5.66 -16.27 22.44
N THR A 119 6.70 -17.12 22.48
CA THR A 119 7.13 -17.88 21.29
C THR A 119 6.08 -18.89 20.82
N LEU A 120 5.28 -19.42 21.74
CA LEU A 120 4.20 -20.37 21.44
C LEU A 120 2.97 -19.66 20.81
N LEU A 121 2.72 -18.42 21.23
CA LEU A 121 1.66 -17.57 20.68
C LEU A 121 1.93 -17.14 19.22
N GLU A 122 3.19 -16.92 18.84
CA GLU A 122 3.55 -16.63 17.44
C GLU A 122 3.25 -17.82 16.51
N ALA A 123 3.33 -19.06 17.01
CA ALA A 123 3.06 -20.28 16.25
C ALA A 123 1.57 -20.52 15.96
N VAL A 124 0.67 -20.01 16.80
CA VAL A 124 -0.79 -20.24 16.69
C VAL A 124 -1.49 -19.18 15.83
N THR A 125 -0.87 -18.02 15.59
CA THR A 125 -1.48 -17.03 14.70
C THR A 125 -1.56 -17.58 13.27
N PRO A 126 -2.77 -17.79 12.70
CA PRO A 126 -2.89 -18.35 11.38
C PRO A 126 -2.27 -17.36 10.39
N LYS A 127 -1.28 -17.82 9.61
CA LYS A 127 -0.71 -17.13 8.45
C LYS A 127 -1.75 -17.03 7.32
N LEU A 128 -2.95 -16.57 7.60
CA LEU A 128 -4.01 -16.49 6.62
C LEU A 128 -3.78 -15.28 5.72
N SER A 129 -3.35 -15.63 4.50
CA SER A 129 -3.68 -14.97 3.25
C SER A 129 -3.05 -13.61 2.95
N PHE A 130 -1.79 -13.40 3.33
CA PHE A 130 -0.95 -12.29 2.85
C PHE A 130 -1.11 -12.05 1.34
N PHE A 131 -1.01 -13.12 0.55
CA PHE A 131 -1.14 -13.04 -0.90
C PHE A 131 -2.56 -12.70 -1.35
N ARG A 132 -3.58 -13.14 -0.61
CA ARG A 132 -4.98 -12.87 -0.95
C ARG A 132 -5.34 -11.40 -0.70
N ASP A 133 -4.89 -10.84 0.42
CA ASP A 133 -5.17 -9.44 0.74
C ASP A 133 -4.40 -8.51 -0.19
N ALA A 134 -3.13 -8.83 -0.46
CA ALA A 134 -2.30 -8.10 -1.42
C ALA A 134 -2.89 -8.17 -2.85
N SER A 135 -3.28 -9.36 -3.31
CA SER A 135 -3.83 -9.54 -4.66
C SER A 135 -5.20 -8.89 -4.82
N LEU A 136 -6.03 -8.91 -3.78
CA LEU A 136 -7.34 -8.24 -3.79
C LEU A 136 -7.17 -6.72 -3.93
N VAL A 137 -6.27 -6.11 -3.16
CA VAL A 137 -5.98 -4.67 -3.29
C VAL A 137 -5.42 -4.33 -4.67
N GLN A 138 -4.58 -5.20 -5.24
CA GLN A 138 -4.05 -4.99 -6.60
C GLN A 138 -5.13 -5.12 -7.67
N PHE A 139 -6.03 -6.08 -7.53
CA PHE A 139 -7.18 -6.26 -8.43
C PHE A 139 -8.11 -5.04 -8.38
N GLU A 140 -8.36 -4.51 -7.19
CA GLU A 140 -9.14 -3.29 -7.00
C GLU A 140 -8.49 -2.08 -7.71
N ARG A 141 -7.16 -1.98 -7.70
CA ARG A 141 -6.43 -0.94 -8.44
C ARG A 141 -6.45 -1.15 -9.94
N LEU A 142 -6.32 -2.40 -10.39
CA LEU A 142 -6.38 -2.75 -11.81
C LEU A 142 -7.72 -2.34 -12.43
N ILE A 143 -8.82 -2.50 -11.68
CA ILE A 143 -10.16 -2.06 -12.10
C ILE A 143 -10.24 -0.53 -12.22
N LEU A 144 -9.48 0.22 -11.41
CA LEU A 144 -9.44 1.68 -11.46
C LEU A 144 -8.49 2.23 -12.53
N SER A 145 -7.59 1.42 -13.09
CA SER A 145 -6.62 1.84 -14.11
C SER A 145 -7.26 2.47 -15.35
N PRO A 146 -8.37 1.94 -15.94
CA PRO A 146 -9.03 2.59 -17.08
C PRO A 146 -9.51 4.02 -16.76
N ILE A 147 -10.01 4.24 -15.54
CA ILE A 147 -10.44 5.57 -15.08
C ILE A 147 -9.24 6.50 -14.96
N LEU A 148 -8.12 6.01 -14.42
CA LEU A 148 -6.87 6.78 -14.36
C LEU A 148 -6.47 7.25 -15.76
N TYR A 149 -6.33 6.32 -16.71
CA TYR A 149 -5.88 6.66 -18.07
C TYR A 149 -6.86 7.58 -18.79
N PHE A 150 -8.16 7.40 -18.59
CA PHE A 150 -9.17 8.31 -19.14
C PHE A 150 -8.97 9.75 -18.65
N ILE A 151 -8.75 9.93 -17.35
CA ILE A 151 -8.50 11.25 -16.75
C ILE A 151 -7.18 11.84 -17.23
N VAL A 152 -6.11 11.03 -17.27
CA VAL A 152 -4.80 11.48 -17.76
C VAL A 152 -4.92 12.01 -19.18
N VAL A 153 -5.54 11.24 -20.09
CA VAL A 153 -5.74 11.65 -21.48
C VAL A 153 -6.59 12.91 -21.56
N ALA A 154 -7.72 12.98 -20.84
CA ALA A 154 -8.61 14.13 -20.85
C ALA A 154 -7.93 15.41 -20.35
N VAL A 155 -7.21 15.34 -19.22
CA VAL A 155 -6.53 16.49 -18.62
C VAL A 155 -5.32 16.91 -19.44
N THR A 156 -4.53 15.98 -19.97
CA THR A 156 -3.39 16.30 -20.85
C THR A 156 -3.88 16.94 -22.15
N TYR A 157 -4.90 16.38 -22.80
CA TYR A 157 -5.47 16.96 -24.01
C TYR A 157 -6.06 18.36 -23.77
N GLY A 158 -6.84 18.53 -22.68
CA GLY A 158 -7.38 19.84 -22.29
C GLY A 158 -6.29 20.86 -21.99
N SER A 159 -5.24 20.46 -21.26
CA SER A 159 -4.10 21.31 -20.93
C SER A 159 -3.31 21.73 -22.17
N LEU A 160 -3.11 20.82 -23.13
CA LEU A 160 -2.46 21.14 -24.41
C LEU A 160 -3.27 22.17 -25.22
N LYS A 161 -4.59 22.06 -25.21
CA LYS A 161 -5.48 23.02 -25.89
C LYS A 161 -5.45 24.39 -25.20
N TRP A 162 -5.29 24.44 -23.89
CA TRP A 162 -5.37 25.70 -23.13
C TRP A 162 -4.04 26.45 -23.02
N PHE A 163 -2.94 25.75 -22.72
CA PHE A 163 -1.62 26.37 -22.54
C PHE A 163 -0.79 26.47 -23.83
N GLY A 164 -1.30 25.92 -24.93
CA GLY A 164 -0.58 25.82 -26.19
C GLY A 164 0.46 24.69 -26.22
N SER A 165 0.95 24.39 -27.42
CA SER A 165 1.77 23.20 -27.72
C SER A 165 3.21 23.25 -27.16
N GLY A 166 3.64 24.38 -26.61
CA GLY A 166 5.01 24.60 -26.12
C GLY A 166 5.34 23.94 -24.77
N ARG A 167 4.36 23.41 -24.02
CA ARG A 167 4.55 22.88 -22.66
C ARG A 167 4.01 21.45 -22.48
N ARG A 168 4.37 20.55 -23.40
CA ARG A 168 3.87 19.15 -23.42
C ARG A 168 4.18 18.37 -22.14
N GLU A 169 5.34 18.62 -21.56
CA GLU A 169 5.78 17.97 -20.32
C GLU A 169 4.88 18.34 -19.14
N ILE A 170 4.57 19.63 -18.99
CA ILE A 170 3.69 20.12 -17.91
C ILE A 170 2.27 19.60 -18.09
N ALA A 171 1.75 19.54 -19.32
CA ALA A 171 0.43 18.97 -19.60
C ALA A 171 0.35 17.48 -19.26
N THR A 172 1.43 16.74 -19.49
CA THR A 172 1.52 15.31 -19.14
C THR A 172 1.60 15.14 -17.62
N LEU A 173 2.46 15.91 -16.95
CA LEU A 173 2.61 15.92 -15.50
C LEU A 173 1.27 16.23 -14.80
N LEU A 174 0.54 17.25 -15.27
CA LEU A 174 -0.78 17.61 -14.75
C LEU A 174 -1.80 16.50 -14.94
N GLY A 175 -1.80 15.85 -16.12
CA GLY A 175 -2.68 14.71 -16.39
C GLY A 175 -2.46 13.57 -15.40
N PHE A 176 -1.21 13.13 -15.23
CA PHE A 176 -0.86 12.08 -14.27
C PHE A 176 -1.17 12.47 -12.83
N ALA A 177 -0.85 13.70 -12.42
CA ALA A 177 -1.16 14.18 -11.07
C ALA A 177 -2.67 14.15 -10.79
N CYS A 178 -3.49 14.65 -11.71
CA CYS A 178 -4.95 14.61 -11.58
C CYS A 178 -5.51 13.18 -11.58
N GLY A 179 -5.06 12.33 -12.51
CA GLY A 179 -5.49 10.93 -12.58
C GLY A 179 -5.15 10.14 -11.32
N LEU A 180 -3.94 10.31 -10.79
CA LEU A 180 -3.52 9.74 -9.52
C LEU A 180 -4.36 10.27 -8.36
N LEU A 181 -4.58 11.58 -8.26
CA LEU A 181 -5.40 12.15 -7.18
C LEU A 181 -6.82 11.58 -7.19
N VAL A 182 -7.48 11.52 -8.35
CA VAL A 182 -8.86 11.02 -8.45
C VAL A 182 -8.96 9.53 -8.13
N THR A 183 -8.08 8.69 -8.69
CA THR A 183 -8.12 7.26 -8.39
C THR A 183 -7.79 6.96 -6.93
N ARG A 184 -6.93 7.78 -6.29
CA ARG A 184 -6.59 7.66 -4.87
C ARG A 184 -7.68 8.15 -3.93
N THR A 185 -8.58 9.05 -4.35
CA THR A 185 -9.75 9.42 -3.55
C THR A 185 -10.89 8.41 -3.74
N LEU A 186 -11.08 7.90 -4.95
CA LEU A 186 -12.11 6.90 -5.24
C LEU A 186 -11.85 5.56 -4.54
N HIS A 187 -10.61 5.08 -4.49
CA HIS A 187 -10.31 3.78 -3.90
C HIS A 187 -10.71 3.64 -2.42
N PRO A 188 -10.37 4.56 -1.49
CA PRO A 188 -10.87 4.52 -0.11
C PRO A 188 -12.39 4.65 -0.01
N ILE A 189 -13.02 5.50 -0.84
CA ILE A 189 -14.49 5.66 -0.86
C ILE A 189 -15.15 4.32 -1.23
N TRP A 190 -14.63 3.65 -2.26
CA TRP A 190 -15.12 2.35 -2.68
C TRP A 190 -14.92 1.29 -1.60
N MET A 191 -13.77 1.29 -0.92
CA MET A 191 -13.50 0.39 0.20
C MET A 191 -14.48 0.60 1.36
N ILE A 192 -14.82 1.86 1.68
CA ILE A 192 -15.85 2.20 2.68
C ILE A 192 -17.23 1.70 2.25
N SER A 193 -17.61 1.91 0.98
CA SER A 193 -18.92 1.48 0.47
C SER A 193 -19.15 -0.03 0.50
N ARG A 194 -18.07 -0.83 0.55
CA ARG A 194 -18.13 -2.30 0.62
C ARG A 194 -18.30 -2.83 2.05
N GLY A 195 -18.39 -1.96 3.07
CA GLY A 195 -18.57 -2.39 4.47
C GLY A 195 -17.38 -3.13 5.07
N ARG A 196 -16.20 -3.09 4.42
CA ARG A 196 -15.02 -3.92 4.76
C ARG A 196 -14.16 -3.34 5.91
N ILE A 197 -14.73 -2.43 6.70
CA ILE A 197 -14.06 -1.60 7.70
C ILE A 197 -14.44 -2.01 9.14
N ASP A 198 -15.46 -2.85 9.27
CA ASP A 198 -16.08 -3.23 10.54
C ASP A 198 -15.65 -4.63 11.05
N ASP A 199 -14.83 -5.37 10.28
CA ASP A 199 -14.20 -6.66 10.63
C ASP A 199 -12.71 -6.50 10.96
#